data_AF-A0A4V1ISY8-F1
#
_entry.id   AF-A0A4V1ISY8-F1
#
_cell.length_a   1.000
_cell.length_b   1.000
_cell.length_c   1.000
_cell.angle_alpha   90.00
_cell.angle_beta   90.00
_cell.angle_gamma   90.00
#
_symmetry.space_group_name_H-M   'P 1'
#
loop_
_entity.id
_entity.type
_entity.pdbx_description
1 polymer ?
#
loop_
_entity_poly.entity_id
_entity_poly.type
_entity_poly.pdbx_seq_one_letter_code
_entity_poly.pdbx_strand_id
1 'polypeptide(L)'
;MTACSQQRILRVISQFRPAFRSVAQCLTEANLIMIEHLVEALLLDYDRLFAAVDTPACIWRRTGEICKANQAFAQLVRLTPAQLSSGQIAIYELFDESSAVNYFE
;
A
#
# COMPACT_ATOMS: atom_id res chain seq x y z
N MET A 1 -18.44 -0.79 -6.08
CA MET A 1 -17.87 -2.15 -6.06
C MET A 1 -19.01 -3.17 -6.08
N THR A 2 -19.16 -3.85 -7.20
CA THR A 2 -20.15 -4.91 -7.39
C THR A 2 -19.77 -6.19 -6.64
N ALA A 3 -20.76 -7.04 -6.34
CA ALA A 3 -20.53 -8.31 -5.65
C ALA A 3 -19.61 -9.27 -6.44
N CYS A 4 -19.67 -9.23 -7.78
CA CYS A 4 -18.81 -10.04 -8.65
C CYS A 4 -17.34 -9.62 -8.54
N SER A 5 -17.04 -8.31 -8.62
CA SER A 5 -15.69 -7.77 -8.45
C SER A 5 -15.10 -8.12 -7.08
N GLN A 6 -15.90 -8.01 -6.02
CA GLN A 6 -15.50 -8.40 -4.67
C GLN A 6 -15.13 -9.87 -4.57
N GLN A 7 -15.92 -10.77 -5.17
CA GLN A 7 -15.63 -12.20 -5.18
C GLN A 7 -14.31 -12.54 -5.89
N ARG A 8 -14.01 -11.86 -6.99
CA ARG A 8 -12.75 -12.02 -7.74
C ARG A 8 -11.53 -11.63 -6.89
N ILE A 9 -11.58 -10.46 -6.28
CA ILE A 9 -10.52 -9.97 -5.37
C ILE A 9 -10.35 -10.93 -4.18
N LEU A 10 -11.45 -11.33 -3.53
CA LEU A 10 -11.41 -12.25 -2.39
C LEU A 10 -10.83 -13.62 -2.75
N ARG A 11 -11.07 -14.11 -3.97
CA ARG A 11 -10.48 -15.36 -4.45
C ARG A 11 -8.96 -15.27 -4.45
N VAL A 12 -8.36 -14.21 -5.00
CA VAL A 12 -6.91 -14.06 -5.02
C VAL A 12 -6.33 -13.89 -3.62
N ILE A 13 -6.97 -13.05 -2.79
CA ILE A 13 -6.55 -12.86 -1.39
C ILE A 13 -6.59 -14.19 -0.63
N SER A 14 -7.61 -15.03 -0.85
CA SER A 14 -7.73 -16.33 -0.18
C SER A 14 -6.62 -17.32 -0.58
N GLN A 15 -6.11 -17.23 -1.81
CA GLN A 15 -5.01 -18.07 -2.28
C GLN A 15 -3.67 -17.65 -1.67
N PHE A 16 -3.46 -16.35 -1.49
CA PHE A 16 -2.20 -15.82 -0.96
C PHE A 16 -2.10 -15.93 0.58
N ARG A 17 -3.22 -15.78 1.30
CA ARG A 17 -3.25 -15.77 2.79
C ARG A 17 -2.51 -16.93 3.46
N PRO A 18 -2.64 -18.20 3.03
CA PRO A 18 -1.96 -19.32 3.68
C PRO A 18 -0.44 -19.20 3.63
N ALA A 19 0.12 -18.86 2.46
CA ALA A 19 1.56 -18.69 2.27
C ALA A 19 2.11 -17.50 3.07
N PHE A 20 1.35 -16.41 3.15
CA PHE A 20 1.70 -15.30 4.03
C PHE A 20 1.74 -15.71 5.50
N ARG A 21 0.71 -16.45 5.93
CA ARG A 21 0.56 -16.85 7.33
C ARG A 21 1.67 -17.80 7.75
N SER A 22 2.09 -18.73 6.89
CA SER A 22 3.21 -19.62 7.20
C SER A 22 4.52 -18.85 7.39
N VAL A 23 4.80 -17.86 6.54
CA VAL A 23 5.98 -16.99 6.69
C VAL A 23 5.87 -16.15 7.97
N ALA A 24 4.72 -15.51 8.21
CA ALA A 24 4.51 -14.65 9.37
C ALA A 24 4.64 -15.41 10.70
N GLN A 25 4.24 -16.69 10.74
CA GLN A 25 4.39 -17.55 11.92
C GLN A 25 5.84 -17.91 12.24
N CYS A 26 6.75 -17.83 11.26
CA CYS A 26 8.17 -18.09 11.46
C CYS A 26 8.96 -16.87 11.90
N LEU A 27 8.35 -15.68 11.95
CA LEU A 27 9.04 -14.44 12.32
C LEU A 27 9.04 -14.26 13.85
N THR A 28 10.21 -13.96 14.40
CA THR A 28 10.31 -13.55 15.80
C THR A 28 9.87 -12.09 15.97
N GLU A 29 9.51 -11.70 17.18
CA GLU A 29 9.19 -10.31 17.52
C GLU A 29 10.33 -9.35 17.12
N ALA A 30 11.57 -9.73 17.38
CA ALA A 30 12.75 -8.96 16.97
C ALA A 30 12.82 -8.77 15.44
N ASN A 31 12.43 -9.79 14.65
CA ASN A 31 12.37 -9.65 13.20
C ASN A 31 11.26 -8.69 12.77
N LEU A 32 10.09 -8.72 13.42
CA LEU A 32 8.99 -7.80 13.10
C LEU A 32 9.39 -6.34 13.34
N ILE A 33 10.04 -6.05 14.49
CA ILE A 33 10.55 -4.71 14.80
C ILE A 33 11.60 -4.27 13.78
N MET A 34 12.54 -5.16 13.45
CA MET A 34 13.59 -4.86 12.47
C MET A 34 13.00 -4.55 11.09
N ILE A 35 12.00 -5.31 10.64
CA ILE A 35 11.32 -5.07 9.36
C ILE A 35 10.66 -3.70 9.37
N GLU A 36 9.98 -3.33 10.46
CA GLU A 36 9.35 -2.01 10.56
C GLU A 36 10.38 -0.87 10.50
N HIS A 37 11.49 -1.02 11.22
CA HIS A 37 12.59 -0.06 11.16
C HIS A 37 13.18 0.08 9.74
N LEU A 38 13.33 -1.03 9.01
CA LEU A 38 13.80 -1.01 7.62
C LEU A 38 12.80 -0.32 6.69
N VAL A 39 11.50 -0.50 6.91
CA VAL A 39 10.45 0.21 6.15
C VAL A 39 10.54 1.71 6.41
N GLU A 40 10.67 2.14 7.66
CA GLU A 40 10.84 3.56 8.00
C GLU A 40 12.10 4.16 7.37
N ALA A 41 13.25 3.48 7.47
CA ALA A 41 14.50 3.91 6.86
C ALA A 41 14.36 4.03 5.33
N LEU A 42 13.75 3.04 4.69
CA LEU A 42 13.45 3.08 3.26
C LEU A 42 12.60 4.31 2.91
N LEU A 43 11.52 4.57 3.67
CA LEU A 43 10.67 5.73 3.41
C LEU A 43 11.45 7.05 3.50
N LEU A 44 12.38 7.19 4.45
CA LEU A 44 13.25 8.37 4.55
C LEU A 44 14.17 8.52 3.33
N ASP A 45 14.77 7.42 2.85
CA ASP A 45 15.61 7.45 1.66
C ASP A 45 14.82 7.91 0.41
N TYR A 46 13.53 7.54 0.35
CA TYR A 46 12.64 7.97 -0.72
C TYR A 46 12.20 9.44 -0.63
N ASP A 47 12.46 10.19 0.46
CA ASP A 47 12.09 11.62 0.54
C ASP A 47 12.70 12.43 -0.60
N ARG A 48 14.00 12.25 -0.84
CA ARG A 48 14.71 13.00 -1.88
C ARG A 48 14.22 12.64 -3.27
N LEU A 49 13.93 11.35 -3.48
CA LEU A 49 13.42 10.87 -4.76
C LEU A 49 12.02 11.44 -5.03
N PHE A 50 11.14 11.42 -4.04
CA PHE A 50 9.79 11.95 -4.14
C PHE A 50 9.76 13.46 -4.36
N ALA A 51 10.74 14.20 -3.82
CA ALA A 51 10.90 15.62 -4.07
C ALA A 51 11.46 15.94 -5.46
N ALA A 52 12.19 15.01 -6.08
CA ALA A 52 12.80 15.18 -7.40
C ALA A 52 11.91 14.69 -8.57
N VAL A 53 10.89 13.89 -8.29
CA VAL A 53 10.02 13.30 -9.31
C VAL A 53 8.69 14.05 -9.39
N ASP A 54 8.41 14.62 -10.56
CA ASP A 54 7.15 15.32 -10.87
C ASP A 54 6.00 14.36 -11.24
N THR A 55 6.30 13.09 -11.53
CA THR A 55 5.27 12.09 -11.83
C THR A 55 4.52 11.68 -10.56
N PRO A 56 3.17 11.64 -10.56
CA PRO A 56 2.39 11.17 -9.42
C PRO A 56 2.83 9.78 -8.95
N ALA A 57 3.32 9.69 -7.71
CA ALA A 57 3.78 8.45 -7.11
C ALA A 57 3.40 8.35 -5.63
N CYS A 58 3.11 7.13 -5.18
CA CYS A 58 2.93 6.81 -3.77
C CYS A 58 3.49 5.41 -3.45
N ILE A 59 3.77 5.18 -2.17
CA ILE A 59 4.22 3.91 -1.61
C ILE A 59 3.16 3.48 -0.60
N TRP A 60 2.69 2.24 -0.73
CA TRP A 60 1.71 1.63 0.16
C TRP A 60 2.15 0.25 0.62
N ARG A 61 1.62 -0.18 1.77
CA ARG A 61 1.84 -1.52 2.30
C ARG A 61 1.02 -2.54 1.52
N ARG A 62 1.34 -3.81 1.72
CA ARG A 62 0.52 -4.91 1.19
C ARG A 62 -0.93 -4.89 1.68
N THR A 63 -1.19 -4.30 2.85
CA THR A 63 -2.56 -4.07 3.37
C THR A 63 -3.35 -3.09 2.49
N GLY A 64 -2.66 -2.32 1.64
CA GLY A 64 -3.23 -1.25 0.82
C GLY A 64 -3.02 0.12 1.45
N GLU A 65 -2.72 0.21 2.75
CA GLU A 65 -2.52 1.48 3.45
C GLU A 65 -1.35 2.25 2.87
N ILE A 66 -1.61 3.51 2.51
CA ILE A 66 -0.60 4.40 1.96
C ILE A 66 0.33 4.85 3.10
N CYS A 67 1.63 4.79 2.85
CA CYS A 67 2.66 5.24 3.79
C CYS A 67 3.28 6.56 3.36
N LYS A 68 3.37 6.81 2.05
CA LYS A 68 3.98 8.02 1.49
C LYS A 68 3.42 8.33 0.12
N ALA A 69 3.29 9.61 -0.20
CA ALA A 69 2.89 10.10 -1.51
C ALA A 69 3.66 11.39 -1.83
N ASN A 70 3.99 11.62 -3.10
CA ASN A 70 4.55 12.90 -3.50
C ASN A 70 3.44 13.95 -3.67
N GLN A 71 3.84 15.21 -3.81
CA GLN A 71 2.90 16.31 -3.94
C GLN A 71 2.03 16.19 -5.19
N ALA A 72 2.60 15.71 -6.31
CA ALA A 72 1.86 15.49 -7.55
C ALA A 72 0.73 14.46 -7.38
N PHE A 73 0.99 13.34 -6.67
CA PHE A 73 -0.03 12.35 -6.36
C PHE A 73 -1.08 12.89 -5.40
N ALA A 74 -0.67 13.59 -4.35
CA ALA A 74 -1.58 14.19 -3.38
C ALA A 74 -2.56 15.18 -4.06
N GLN A 75 -2.04 16.00 -4.99
CA GLN A 75 -2.86 16.89 -5.82
C GLN A 75 -3.83 16.14 -6.74
N LEU A 76 -3.37 15.05 -7.38
CA LEU A 76 -4.20 14.23 -8.26
C LEU A 76 -5.42 13.66 -7.53
N VAL A 77 -5.23 13.16 -6.31
CA VAL A 77 -6.30 12.55 -5.50
C VAL A 77 -7.01 13.55 -4.59
N ARG A 78 -6.61 14.84 -4.65
CA ARG A 78 -7.18 15.95 -3.87
C ARG A 78 -7.10 15.74 -2.35
N LEU A 79 -6.00 15.16 -1.88
CA LEU A 79 -5.70 14.94 -0.46
C LEU A 79 -4.38 15.61 -0.11
N THR A 80 -4.11 15.80 1.18
CA THR A 80 -2.80 16.26 1.63
C THR A 80 -1.83 15.07 1.78
N PRO A 81 -0.52 15.27 1.58
CA PRO A 81 0.48 14.22 1.84
C PRO A 81 0.37 13.64 3.26
N ALA A 82 0.07 14.48 4.25
CA ALA A 82 -0.12 14.06 5.65
C ALA A 82 -1.34 13.13 5.85
N GLN A 83 -2.45 13.38 5.14
CA GLN A 83 -3.60 12.47 5.16
C GLN A 83 -3.26 11.12 4.52
N LEU A 84 -2.49 11.14 3.43
CA LEU A 84 -2.06 9.93 2.74
C LEU A 84 -1.05 9.12 3.55
N SER A 85 -0.20 9.75 4.36
CA SER A 85 0.75 9.07 5.25
C SER A 85 0.16 8.70 6.63
N SER A 86 -1.11 9.00 6.89
CA SER A 86 -1.75 8.74 8.18
C SER A 86 -2.05 7.25 8.45
N GLY A 87 -1.90 6.39 7.45
CA GLY A 87 -2.28 4.98 7.51
C GLY A 87 -3.78 4.72 7.45
N GLN A 88 -4.62 5.75 7.28
CA GLN A 88 -6.08 5.61 7.26
C GLN A 88 -6.65 5.38 5.86
N ILE A 89 -5.88 5.67 4.82
CA ILE A 89 -6.34 5.63 3.43
C ILE A 89 -5.63 4.49 2.72
N ALA A 90 -6.41 3.57 2.16
CA ALA A 90 -5.89 2.52 1.34
C ALA A 90 -5.95 2.86 -0.16
N ILE A 91 -4.96 2.42 -0.93
CA ILE A 91 -4.82 2.74 -2.35
C ILE A 91 -6.03 2.29 -3.18
N TYR A 92 -6.65 1.16 -2.82
CA TYR A 92 -7.82 0.63 -3.52
C TYR A 92 -9.09 1.49 -3.32
N GLU A 93 -9.12 2.39 -2.33
CA GLU A 93 -10.21 3.37 -2.17
C GLU A 93 -10.11 4.50 -3.19
N LEU A 94 -8.92 4.72 -3.74
CA LEU A 94 -8.63 5.74 -4.75
C LEU A 94 -8.78 5.20 -6.18
N PHE A 95 -8.87 3.88 -6.35
CA PHE A 95 -9.04 3.23 -7.65
C PHE A 95 -10.51 3.21 -8.09
N ASP A 96 -10.72 3.28 -9.40
CA ASP A 96 -11.98 2.85 -9.97
C ASP A 96 -12.12 1.32 -9.83
N GLU A 97 -13.36 0.83 -9.93
CA GLU A 97 -13.65 -0.58 -9.69
C GLU A 97 -12.89 -1.52 -10.63
N SER A 98 -12.66 -1.12 -11.88
CA SER A 98 -11.97 -1.97 -12.84
C SER A 98 -10.47 -2.07 -12.53
N SER A 99 -9.83 -0.96 -12.16
CA SER A 99 -8.43 -0.95 -11.74
C SER A 99 -8.21 -1.69 -10.43
N ALA A 100 -9.16 -1.61 -9.49
CA ALA A 100 -9.08 -2.34 -8.23
C ALA A 100 -9.06 -3.86 -8.44
N VAL A 101 -9.91 -4.39 -9.32
CA VAL A 101 -9.89 -5.83 -9.65
C VAL A 101 -8.61 -6.22 -10.34
N ASN A 102 -8.16 -5.41 -11.32
CA ASN A 102 -6.98 -5.68 -12.12
C ASN A 102 -5.67 -5.60 -11.32
N TYR A 103 -5.66 -4.90 -10.19
CA TYR A 103 -4.52 -4.87 -9.26
C TYR A 103 -4.36 -6.17 -8.48
N PHE A 104 -5.48 -6.85 -8.15
CA PHE A 104 -5.47 -8.07 -7.36
C PHE A 104 -5.44 -9.35 -8.19
N GLU A 105 -5.89 -9.31 -9.45
CA GLU A 105 -5.79 -10.43 -10.40
C GLU A 105 -4.42 -10.51 -11.08
#